data_AF-A0A1Y1WP02-F1
#
_entry.id   AF-A0A1Y1WP02-F1
#
_cell.length_a   1.000
_cell.length_b   1.000
_cell.length_c   1.000
_cell.angle_alpha   90.00
_cell.angle_beta   90.00
_cell.angle_gamma   90.00
#
_symmetry.space_group_name_H-M   'P 1'
#
loop_
_entity.id
_entity.type
_entity.pdbx_description
1 polymer ?
#
loop_
_entity_poly.entity_id
_entity_poly.type
_entity_poly.pdbx_seq_one_letter_code
_entity_poly.pdbx_strand_id
1 'polypeptide(L)'
;ETIAGDETSESEAEEDAADRKESRRQRKRNRMSVAELKQAAARPEVVEWTDISARDPHLLVALKALRNTVPVPVHWAQKKKYLQYKRGMEKPPFELPDFIKATGIMEMRDAAKEKEDEKTAGARARERIQPKMHKLTLDYQRLHDAFFRFQTPPKNMTGHGDLFYEGKESDTSYSFTPGTLSDGLRQALNVPPLAPPPWLINMQRFGPPPSYPNLVIPGLNAPIPQGAQWGYHPGGWGRPPVDEFGRPL
;
A
#
# COMPACT_ATOMS: atom_id res chain seq x y z
N GLU A 1 60.90 8.85 66.27
CA GLU A 1 61.64 8.26 65.14
C GLU A 1 60.65 7.35 64.40
N THR A 2 60.03 7.82 63.30
CA THR A 2 60.40 7.50 61.88
C THR A 2 60.17 6.01 61.58
N ILE A 3 59.37 5.51 60.62
CA ILE A 3 59.05 5.82 59.19
C ILE A 3 57.95 4.77 58.82
N ALA A 4 56.75 5.09 58.32
CA ALA A 4 56.33 5.28 56.92
C ALA A 4 56.82 4.22 55.89
N GLY A 5 56.00 3.22 55.56
CA GLY A 5 56.02 2.47 54.29
C GLY A 5 54.56 2.19 53.93
N ASP A 6 53.96 2.88 52.96
CA ASP A 6 54.12 2.73 51.51
C ASP A 6 53.76 1.32 51.05
N GLU A 7 52.48 1.12 50.74
CA GLU A 7 51.94 0.10 49.84
C GLU A 7 50.41 0.25 49.85
N THR A 8 49.85 1.06 48.94
CA THR A 8 48.51 0.92 48.33
C THR A 8 48.11 2.22 47.64
N SER A 9 48.63 2.48 46.43
CA SER A 9 48.07 3.50 45.53
C SER A 9 48.16 3.12 44.06
N GLU A 10 48.12 1.81 43.74
CA GLU A 10 48.05 1.32 42.35
C GLU A 10 46.65 0.79 41.99
N SER A 11 45.78 0.49 42.96
CA SER A 11 44.45 -0.08 42.70
C SER A 11 43.38 0.95 42.32
N GLU A 12 43.56 2.24 42.64
CA GLU A 12 42.58 3.29 42.30
C GLU A 12 42.75 3.82 40.86
N ALA A 13 43.90 3.57 40.21
CA ALA A 13 44.15 4.03 38.84
C ALA A 13 43.57 3.12 37.75
N GLU A 14 43.29 1.84 38.06
CA GLU A 14 42.73 0.88 37.10
C GLU A 14 41.20 0.97 37.00
N GLU A 15 40.50 1.33 38.08
CA GLU A 15 39.03 1.49 38.05
C GLU A 15 38.58 2.75 37.29
N ASP A 16 39.37 3.83 37.32
CA ASP A 16 39.09 5.07 36.60
C ASP A 16 39.29 4.96 35.06
N ALA A 17 39.95 3.91 34.58
CA ALA A 17 40.11 3.65 33.16
C ALA A 17 38.83 3.05 32.52
N ALA A 18 38.00 2.35 33.32
CA ALA A 18 36.78 1.70 32.85
C ALA A 18 35.63 2.69 32.58
N ASP A 19 35.65 3.88 33.19
CA ASP A 19 34.58 4.89 33.05
C ASP A 19 34.95 6.08 32.15
N ARG A 20 36.08 5.99 31.41
CA ARG A 20 36.37 6.93 30.30
C ARG A 20 35.43 6.68 29.13
N LYS A 21 34.21 7.22 29.23
CA LYS A 21 33.25 7.29 28.13
C LYS A 21 33.96 7.90 26.91
N GLU A 22 34.17 7.09 25.87
CA GLU A 22 34.73 7.57 24.61
C GLU A 22 34.06 8.86 24.18
N SER A 23 34.87 9.87 23.84
CA SER A 23 34.35 11.13 23.34
C SER A 23 33.52 10.89 22.07
N ARG A 24 32.49 11.71 21.83
CA ARG A 24 31.67 11.62 20.60
C ARG A 24 32.51 11.63 19.32
N ARG A 25 33.68 12.29 19.36
CA ARG A 25 34.65 12.35 18.26
C ARG A 25 35.35 11.02 18.03
N GLN A 26 35.72 10.31 19.10
CA GLN A 26 36.35 8.99 19.03
C GLN A 26 35.37 7.94 18.50
N ARG A 27 34.14 7.94 19.00
CA ARG A 27 33.07 7.07 18.48
C ARG A 27 32.83 7.26 16.99
N LYS A 28 32.86 8.51 16.50
CA LYS A 28 32.67 8.78 15.07
C LYS A 28 33.82 8.27 14.20
N ARG A 29 35.05 8.24 14.73
CA ARG A 29 36.23 7.70 14.03
C ARG A 29 36.21 6.17 13.97
N ASN A 30 35.70 5.53 15.03
CA ASN A 30 35.59 4.08 15.13
C ASN A 30 34.34 3.51 14.42
N ARG A 31 33.58 4.34 13.70
CA ARG A 31 32.41 3.87 12.93
C ARG A 31 32.86 3.15 11.67
N MET A 32 32.39 1.92 11.53
CA MET A 32 32.52 1.14 10.31
C MET A 32 31.79 1.79 9.13
N SER A 33 32.22 1.47 7.92
CA SER A 33 31.51 1.89 6.71
C SER A 33 30.25 1.06 6.49
N VAL A 34 29.27 1.61 5.74
CA VAL A 34 28.06 0.86 5.36
C VAL A 34 28.42 -0.37 4.51
N ALA A 35 29.46 -0.27 3.68
CA ALA A 35 29.92 -1.37 2.84
C ALA A 35 30.47 -2.53 3.69
N GLU A 36 31.28 -2.24 4.71
CA GLU A 36 31.76 -3.25 5.67
C GLU A 36 30.60 -3.92 6.41
N LEU A 37 29.61 -3.15 6.85
CA LEU A 37 28.45 -3.71 7.57
C LEU A 37 27.63 -4.64 6.66
N LYS A 38 27.47 -4.27 5.39
CA LYS A 38 26.82 -5.13 4.39
C LYS A 38 27.62 -6.40 4.09
N GLN A 39 28.95 -6.33 4.06
CA GLN A 39 29.79 -7.53 3.87
C GLN A 39 29.69 -8.50 5.04
N ALA A 40 29.56 -8.00 6.27
CA ALA A 40 29.44 -8.83 7.46
C ALA A 40 28.01 -9.37 7.70
N ALA A 41 26.99 -8.73 7.15
CA ALA A 41 25.60 -9.10 7.36
C ALA A 41 25.17 -10.30 6.51
N ALA A 42 24.46 -11.27 7.12
CA ALA A 42 23.87 -12.39 6.38
C ALA A 42 22.77 -11.95 5.38
N ARG A 43 22.08 -10.85 5.69
CA ARG A 43 21.04 -10.20 4.88
C ARG A 43 21.40 -8.74 4.64
N PRO A 44 22.24 -8.41 3.64
CA PRO A 44 22.73 -7.06 3.42
C PRO A 44 21.64 -6.07 2.97
N GLU A 45 20.48 -6.54 2.53
CA GLU A 45 19.34 -5.75 2.08
C GLU A 45 18.64 -4.97 3.20
N VAL A 46 18.71 -5.45 4.45
CA VAL A 46 18.07 -4.78 5.61
C VAL A 46 18.93 -3.66 6.20
N VAL A 47 20.18 -3.55 5.75
CA VAL A 47 21.15 -2.58 6.27
C VAL A 47 20.85 -1.20 5.69
N GLU A 48 20.50 -0.27 6.58
CA GLU A 48 20.30 1.14 6.27
C GLU A 48 21.56 1.97 6.51
N TRP A 49 21.66 3.13 5.88
CA TRP A 49 22.77 4.06 6.06
C TRP A 49 22.86 4.64 7.49
N THR A 50 21.76 4.59 8.25
CA THR A 50 21.65 5.04 9.65
C THR A 50 22.25 4.03 10.63
N ASP A 51 22.36 2.75 10.25
CA ASP A 51 22.69 1.65 11.16
C ASP A 51 24.14 1.71 11.67
N ILE A 52 25.07 2.26 10.88
CA ILE A 52 26.47 2.49 11.29
C ILE A 52 26.60 3.44 12.49
N SER A 53 25.55 4.21 12.79
CA SER A 53 25.55 5.16 13.88
C SER A 53 25.09 4.58 15.22
N ALA A 54 24.58 3.34 15.20
CA ALA A 54 24.13 2.60 16.36
C ALA A 54 25.28 2.27 17.32
N ARG A 55 24.94 1.92 18.57
CA ARG A 55 25.93 1.50 19.58
C ARG A 55 26.57 0.16 19.21
N ASP A 56 25.77 -0.75 18.67
CA ASP A 56 26.20 -2.04 18.14
C ASP A 56 25.51 -2.27 16.77
N PRO A 57 26.20 -1.96 15.66
CA PRO A 57 25.65 -2.13 14.32
C PRO A 57 25.40 -3.61 13.95
N HIS A 58 26.25 -4.53 14.42
CA HIS A 58 26.12 -5.95 14.09
C HIS A 58 24.88 -6.57 14.73
N LEU A 59 24.67 -6.32 16.03
CA LEU A 59 23.48 -6.78 16.74
C LEU A 59 22.20 -6.18 16.16
N LEU A 60 22.20 -4.88 15.87
CA LEU A 60 21.04 -4.20 15.30
C LEU A 60 20.62 -4.82 13.96
N VAL A 61 21.58 -5.08 13.07
CA VAL A 61 21.31 -5.72 11.79
C VAL A 61 20.85 -7.16 11.99
N ALA A 62 21.44 -7.90 12.93
CA ALA A 62 20.99 -9.25 13.28
C ALA A 62 19.51 -9.26 13.72
N LEU A 63 19.10 -8.30 14.56
CA LEU A 63 17.72 -8.13 14.99
C LEU A 63 16.78 -7.73 13.84
N LYS A 64 17.21 -6.82 12.95
CA LYS A 64 16.44 -6.45 11.75
C LYS A 64 16.27 -7.63 10.77
N ALA A 65 17.23 -8.54 10.73
CA ALA A 65 17.24 -9.68 9.82
C ALA A 65 16.43 -10.90 10.34
N LEU A 66 15.98 -10.86 11.60
CA LEU A 66 15.20 -11.94 12.21
C LEU A 66 13.88 -12.19 11.45
N ARG A 67 13.37 -13.40 11.55
CA ARG A 67 12.12 -13.79 10.90
C ARG A 67 10.94 -13.10 11.60
N ASN A 68 10.01 -12.58 10.82
CA ASN A 68 8.77 -11.94 11.28
C ASN A 68 8.99 -10.66 12.12
N THR A 69 10.16 -10.02 12.02
CA THR A 69 10.34 -8.70 12.64
C THR A 69 9.73 -7.63 11.76
N VAL A 70 8.96 -6.75 12.39
CA VAL A 70 8.38 -5.58 11.72
C VAL A 70 9.36 -4.41 11.84
N PRO A 71 9.75 -3.76 10.73
CA PRO A 71 10.70 -2.66 10.77
C PRO A 71 10.10 -1.44 11.49
N VAL A 72 10.97 -0.55 11.96
CA VAL A 72 10.55 0.70 12.58
C VAL A 72 9.88 1.60 11.51
N PRO A 73 8.71 2.20 11.79
CA PRO A 73 8.04 3.09 10.84
C PRO A 73 8.90 4.27 10.38
N VAL A 74 9.00 4.48 9.06
CA VAL A 74 9.91 5.45 8.39
C VAL A 74 9.76 6.91 8.87
N HIS A 75 8.62 7.27 9.47
CA HIS A 75 8.36 8.64 9.94
C HIS A 75 9.23 9.06 11.13
N TRP A 76 9.96 8.14 11.79
CA TRP A 76 10.85 8.46 12.92
C TRP A 76 11.94 9.49 12.57
N ALA A 77 12.42 9.50 11.33
CA ALA A 77 13.46 10.42 10.85
C ALA A 77 12.90 11.74 10.32
N GLN A 78 11.57 11.91 10.29
CA GLN A 78 10.93 13.10 9.75
C GLN A 78 10.81 14.19 10.82
N LYS A 79 11.02 15.46 10.41
CA LYS A 79 10.89 16.61 11.31
C LYS A 79 9.43 16.97 11.61
N LYS A 80 8.51 16.61 10.72
CA LYS A 80 7.09 16.88 10.88
C LYS A 80 6.47 15.84 11.82
N LYS A 81 5.46 16.25 12.58
CA LYS A 81 4.71 15.29 13.41
C LYS A 81 3.91 14.38 12.47
N TYR A 82 3.75 13.12 12.87
CA TYR A 82 2.98 12.12 12.13
C TYR A 82 1.58 12.63 11.75
N LEU A 83 1.14 12.39 10.50
CA LEU A 83 -0.14 12.83 9.90
C LEU A 83 -0.30 14.31 9.58
N GLN A 84 0.77 15.11 9.65
CA GLN A 84 0.68 16.55 9.35
C GLN A 84 0.61 16.89 7.85
N TYR A 85 1.05 16.02 6.95
CA TYR A 85 0.93 16.27 5.51
C TYR A 85 -0.52 16.18 5.02
N LYS A 86 -1.40 15.50 5.75
CA LYS A 86 -2.84 15.47 5.48
C LYS A 86 -3.59 16.76 5.80
N ARG A 87 -2.94 17.77 6.39
CA ARG A 87 -3.58 19.05 6.70
C ARG A 87 -3.84 19.83 5.41
N GLY A 88 -5.03 19.65 4.84
CA GLY A 88 -5.48 20.28 3.58
C GLY A 88 -6.10 19.31 2.59
N MET A 89 -5.96 18.00 2.79
CA MET A 89 -6.70 17.01 2.04
C MET A 89 -8.05 16.77 2.71
N GLU A 90 -9.13 16.97 1.97
CA GLU A 90 -10.47 16.64 2.44
C GLU A 90 -10.64 15.12 2.42
N LYS A 91 -10.83 14.53 3.61
CA LYS A 91 -11.13 13.12 3.73
C LYS A 91 -12.63 12.93 3.45
N PRO A 92 -13.03 11.99 2.57
CA PRO A 92 -14.44 11.69 2.38
C PRO A 92 -15.08 11.26 3.71
N PRO A 93 -16.39 11.50 3.90
CA PRO A 93 -17.10 11.02 5.07
C PRO A 93 -17.06 9.50 5.16
N PHE A 94 -17.34 8.96 6.35
CA PHE A 94 -17.31 7.53 6.56
C PHE A 94 -18.36 6.82 5.70
N GLU A 95 -17.90 5.86 4.90
CA GLU A 95 -18.77 5.05 4.06
C GLU A 95 -19.16 3.76 4.80
N LEU A 96 -20.46 3.55 4.97
CA LEU A 96 -20.98 2.34 5.60
C LEU A 96 -20.72 1.11 4.71
N PRO A 97 -20.43 -0.07 5.30
CA PRO A 97 -20.39 -1.32 4.55
C PRO A 97 -21.70 -1.59 3.79
N ASP A 98 -21.59 -2.22 2.63
CA ASP A 98 -22.71 -2.43 1.69
C ASP A 98 -23.91 -3.13 2.35
N PHE A 99 -23.65 -4.12 3.21
CA PHE A 99 -24.71 -4.85 3.92
C PHE A 99 -25.44 -3.99 4.96
N ILE A 100 -24.79 -2.98 5.55
CA ILE A 100 -25.43 -2.01 6.45
C ILE A 100 -26.17 -0.96 5.64
N LYS A 101 -25.60 -0.47 4.53
CA LYS A 101 -26.30 0.45 3.63
C LYS A 101 -27.61 -0.14 3.10
N ALA A 102 -27.61 -1.44 2.78
CA ALA A 102 -28.80 -2.17 2.34
C ALA A 102 -29.94 -2.21 3.36
N THR A 103 -29.70 -1.87 4.63
CA THR A 103 -30.77 -1.71 5.64
C THR A 103 -31.63 -0.46 5.41
N GLY A 104 -31.15 0.50 4.61
CA GLY A 104 -31.82 1.79 4.39
C GLY A 104 -31.65 2.79 5.52
N ILE A 105 -30.83 2.49 6.54
CA ILE A 105 -30.66 3.34 7.72
C ILE A 105 -30.05 4.71 7.40
N MET A 106 -29.23 4.79 6.34
CA MET A 106 -28.58 6.03 5.92
C MET A 106 -29.64 7.05 5.46
N GLU A 107 -30.48 6.67 4.50
CA GLU A 107 -31.58 7.48 3.97
C GLU A 107 -32.58 7.90 5.07
N MET A 108 -32.94 6.96 5.97
CA MET A 108 -33.84 7.26 7.07
C MET A 108 -33.26 8.30 8.04
N ARG A 109 -31.97 8.19 8.36
CA ARG A 109 -31.29 9.15 9.25
C ARG A 109 -31.09 10.50 8.57
N ASP A 110 -30.76 10.52 7.29
CA ASP A 110 -30.58 11.76 6.53
C ASP A 110 -31.91 12.52 6.44
N ALA A 111 -33.01 11.83 6.11
CA ALA A 111 -34.35 12.44 6.11
C ALA A 111 -34.80 12.92 7.50
N ALA A 112 -34.42 12.22 8.58
CA ALA A 112 -34.71 12.65 9.94
C ALA A 112 -33.88 13.89 10.34
N LYS A 113 -32.63 13.95 9.91
CA LYS A 113 -31.72 15.08 10.15
C LYS A 113 -32.18 16.31 9.39
N GLU A 114 -32.54 16.20 8.10
CA GLU A 114 -33.12 17.28 7.31
C GLU A 114 -34.38 17.85 7.98
N LYS A 115 -35.29 16.96 8.43
CA LYS A 115 -36.48 17.38 9.19
C LYS A 115 -36.17 18.03 10.54
N GLU A 116 -35.03 17.75 11.16
CA GLU A 116 -34.62 18.43 12.40
C GLU A 116 -33.93 19.77 12.11
N ASP A 117 -33.21 19.88 11.00
CA ASP A 117 -32.57 21.11 10.55
C ASP A 117 -33.59 22.15 10.09
N GLU A 118 -34.71 21.72 9.48
CA GLU A 118 -35.85 22.60 9.14
C GLU A 118 -36.62 23.12 10.37
N LYS A 119 -36.53 22.45 11.52
CA LYS A 119 -37.28 22.84 12.72
C LYS A 119 -36.66 24.07 13.39
N THR A 120 -37.50 25.08 13.61
CA THR A 120 -37.16 26.27 14.40
C THR A 120 -36.87 25.92 15.87
N ALA A 121 -36.10 26.79 16.56
CA ALA A 121 -35.73 26.59 17.96
C ALA A 121 -36.94 26.41 18.90
N GLY A 122 -38.06 27.08 18.62
CA GLY A 122 -39.31 26.91 19.37
C GLY A 122 -39.97 25.54 19.17
N ALA A 123 -39.92 24.99 17.96
CA ALA A 123 -40.39 23.63 17.67
C ALA A 123 -39.52 22.58 18.37
N ARG A 124 -38.20 22.77 18.38
CA ARG A 124 -37.25 21.91 19.12
C ARG A 124 -37.53 21.92 20.64
N ALA A 125 -37.84 23.08 21.22
CA ALA A 125 -38.16 23.21 22.64
C ALA A 125 -39.45 22.48 23.04
N ARG A 126 -40.48 22.51 22.17
CA ARG A 126 -41.74 21.77 22.40
C ARG A 126 -41.56 20.26 22.28
N GLU A 127 -40.81 19.82 21.26
CA GLU A 127 -40.54 18.40 21.04
C GLU A 127 -39.65 17.78 22.14
N ARG A 128 -38.85 18.60 22.84
CA ARG A 128 -38.13 18.17 24.05
C ARG A 128 -39.06 17.85 25.22
N ILE A 129 -40.18 18.58 25.35
CA ILE A 129 -41.16 18.38 26.43
C ILE A 129 -42.15 17.26 26.07
N GLN A 130 -42.54 17.18 24.79
CA GLN A 130 -43.42 16.14 24.26
C GLN A 130 -42.79 15.50 23.00
N PRO A 131 -41.94 14.49 23.18
CA PRO A 131 -41.29 13.83 22.05
C PRO A 131 -42.27 12.96 21.27
N LYS A 132 -42.22 13.07 19.94
CA LYS A 132 -42.86 12.09 19.06
C LYS A 132 -41.96 10.85 19.00
N MET A 133 -42.41 9.76 19.62
CA MET A 133 -41.73 8.47 19.60
C MET A 133 -41.79 7.85 18.19
N HIS A 134 -40.90 6.88 17.91
CA HIS A 134 -40.89 6.10 16.66
C HIS A 134 -40.55 6.89 15.38
N LYS A 135 -39.68 7.91 15.47
CA LYS A 135 -39.20 8.67 14.29
C LYS A 135 -38.45 7.81 13.25
N LEU A 136 -37.78 6.76 13.72
CA LEU A 136 -37.01 5.81 12.91
C LEU A 136 -37.45 4.41 13.31
N THR A 137 -38.34 3.82 12.52
CA THR A 137 -38.76 2.42 12.70
C THR A 137 -38.07 1.58 11.64
N LEU A 138 -37.24 0.65 12.08
CA LEU A 138 -36.54 -0.29 11.21
C LEU A 138 -36.88 -1.69 11.69
N ASP A 139 -37.20 -2.57 10.75
CA ASP A 139 -37.56 -3.94 11.07
C ASP A 139 -36.37 -4.66 11.71
N TYR A 140 -36.60 -5.26 12.87
CA TYR A 140 -35.59 -6.00 13.62
C TYR A 140 -35.06 -7.18 12.79
N GLN A 141 -35.93 -7.85 12.04
CA GLN A 141 -35.52 -9.00 11.22
C GLN A 141 -34.54 -8.56 10.12
N ARG A 142 -34.76 -7.40 9.52
CA ARG A 142 -33.86 -6.82 8.51
C ARG A 142 -32.48 -6.48 9.09
N LEU A 143 -32.42 -5.97 10.32
CA LEU A 143 -31.16 -5.72 11.00
C LEU A 143 -30.44 -7.02 11.33
N HIS A 144 -31.18 -8.00 11.88
CA HIS A 144 -30.64 -9.32 12.17
C HIS A 144 -30.02 -9.96 10.92
N ASP A 145 -30.77 -10.02 9.82
CA ASP A 145 -30.29 -10.63 8.59
C ASP A 145 -29.08 -9.88 7.99
N ALA A 146 -29.00 -8.54 8.13
CA ALA A 146 -27.84 -7.77 7.69
C ALA A 146 -26.54 -8.16 8.41
N PHE A 147 -26.60 -8.42 9.73
CA PHE A 147 -25.42 -8.77 10.52
C PHE A 147 -25.10 -10.27 10.55
N PHE A 148 -26.09 -11.14 10.39
CA PHE A 148 -25.87 -12.59 10.50
C PHE A 148 -25.88 -13.32 9.16
N ARG A 149 -26.60 -12.82 8.16
CA ARG A 149 -26.82 -13.50 6.88
C ARG A 149 -26.03 -12.85 5.74
N PHE A 150 -25.95 -11.52 5.73
CA PHE A 150 -25.32 -10.74 4.66
C PHE A 150 -23.97 -10.11 5.06
N GLN A 151 -23.46 -10.44 6.24
CA GLN A 151 -22.17 -9.93 6.70
C GLN A 151 -21.05 -10.39 5.76
N THR A 152 -20.26 -9.43 5.29
CA THR A 152 -19.06 -9.69 4.49
C THR A 152 -17.81 -9.25 5.24
N PRO A 153 -16.70 -9.99 5.11
CA PRO A 153 -15.43 -9.54 5.66
C PRO A 153 -14.99 -8.23 4.98
N PRO A 154 -14.33 -7.32 5.71
CA PRO A 154 -13.86 -6.07 5.13
C PRO A 154 -12.84 -6.33 4.02
N LYS A 155 -12.98 -5.61 2.90
CA LYS A 155 -12.10 -5.77 1.72
C LYS A 155 -10.64 -5.42 2.00
N ASN A 156 -10.39 -4.48 2.91
CA ASN A 156 -9.07 -3.89 3.15
C ASN A 156 -8.39 -4.47 4.39
N MET A 157 -8.45 -5.79 4.60
CA MET A 157 -7.68 -6.44 5.66
C MET A 157 -6.21 -6.52 5.27
N THR A 158 -5.32 -6.15 6.19
CA THR A 158 -3.88 -6.19 5.99
C THR A 158 -3.26 -7.32 6.80
N GLY A 159 -2.20 -7.93 6.26
CA GLY A 159 -1.44 -8.97 6.94
C GLY A 159 -0.58 -8.43 8.09
N HIS A 160 -0.01 -9.34 8.88
CA HIS A 160 1.01 -8.97 9.87
C HIS A 160 2.25 -8.37 9.19
N GLY A 161 2.78 -7.28 9.75
CA GLY A 161 3.94 -6.57 9.22
C GLY A 161 3.61 -5.43 8.26
N ASP A 162 2.35 -5.32 7.83
CA ASP A 162 1.93 -4.21 6.99
C ASP A 162 1.58 -2.98 7.83
N LEU A 163 2.52 -2.04 7.91
CA LEU A 163 2.40 -0.82 8.72
C LEU A 163 1.64 0.26 7.98
N PHE A 164 0.87 1.06 8.70
CA PHE A 164 0.27 2.27 8.14
C PHE A 164 1.31 3.40 8.11
N TYR A 165 1.44 4.04 6.95
CA TYR A 165 2.17 5.29 6.77
C TYR A 165 1.28 6.33 6.12
N GLU A 166 1.65 7.59 6.26
CA GLU A 166 0.92 8.70 5.66
C GLU A 166 1.01 8.61 4.12
N GLY A 167 -0.15 8.52 3.44
CA GLY A 167 -0.23 8.28 1.99
C GLY A 167 -0.54 6.82 1.62
N LYS A 168 -0.55 5.89 2.58
CA LYS A 168 -0.89 4.49 2.30
C LYS A 168 -2.29 4.31 1.71
N GLU A 169 -3.23 5.18 2.05
CA GLU A 169 -4.59 5.12 1.50
C GLU A 169 -4.68 5.52 0.02
N SER A 170 -3.72 6.31 -0.49
CA SER A 170 -3.66 6.66 -1.92
C SER A 170 -2.93 5.59 -2.74
N ASP A 171 -2.17 4.71 -2.07
CA ASP A 171 -1.45 3.64 -2.74
C ASP A 171 -2.44 2.57 -3.20
N THR A 172 -2.88 2.71 -4.44
CA THR A 172 -3.70 1.72 -5.12
C THR A 172 -2.78 0.69 -5.75
N SER A 173 -2.87 -0.56 -5.29
CA SER A 173 -2.17 -1.66 -5.94
C SER A 173 -2.86 -1.97 -7.27
N TYR A 174 -2.14 -1.82 -8.37
CA TYR A 174 -2.63 -2.19 -9.69
C TYR A 174 -2.20 -3.62 -10.04
N SER A 175 -3.18 -4.46 -10.35
CA SER A 175 -2.95 -5.79 -10.93
C SER A 175 -3.26 -5.74 -12.42
N PHE A 176 -2.27 -5.33 -13.21
CA PHE A 176 -2.39 -5.32 -14.67
C PHE A 176 -1.63 -6.49 -15.26
N THR A 177 -2.31 -7.31 -16.05
CA THR A 177 -1.71 -8.41 -16.80
C THR A 177 -1.44 -8.01 -18.26
N PRO A 178 -0.28 -8.38 -18.82
CA PRO A 178 0.00 -8.12 -20.23
C PRO A 178 -1.01 -8.87 -21.11
N GLY A 179 -1.46 -8.22 -22.18
CA GLY A 179 -2.44 -8.78 -23.13
C GLY A 179 -3.91 -8.43 -22.82
N THR A 180 -4.22 -8.03 -21.59
CA THR A 180 -5.56 -7.57 -21.21
C THR A 180 -5.63 -6.05 -21.12
N LEU A 181 -6.55 -5.44 -21.85
CA LEU A 181 -6.83 -4.00 -21.78
C LEU A 181 -8.19 -3.79 -21.13
N SER A 182 -8.23 -2.97 -20.07
CA SER A 182 -9.46 -2.54 -19.42
C SER A 182 -10.29 -1.65 -20.34
N ASP A 183 -11.60 -1.62 -20.13
CA ASP A 183 -12.51 -0.82 -20.97
C ASP A 183 -12.18 0.67 -20.91
N GLY A 184 -11.83 1.18 -19.73
CA GLY A 184 -11.39 2.57 -19.57
C GLY A 184 -10.13 2.89 -20.38
N LEU A 185 -9.17 1.97 -20.44
CA LEU A 185 -7.96 2.15 -21.24
C LEU A 185 -8.26 2.03 -22.74
N ARG A 186 -9.14 1.11 -23.15
CA ARG A 186 -9.59 0.98 -24.55
C ARG A 186 -10.25 2.25 -25.04
N GLN A 187 -11.11 2.86 -24.22
CA GLN A 187 -11.75 4.14 -24.52
C GLN A 187 -10.73 5.28 -24.61
N ALA A 188 -9.80 5.37 -23.65
CA ALA A 188 -8.76 6.40 -23.66
C ALA A 188 -7.84 6.31 -24.90
N LEU A 189 -7.55 5.08 -25.35
CA LEU A 189 -6.77 4.81 -26.55
C LEU A 189 -7.58 4.87 -27.85
N ASN A 190 -8.90 5.14 -27.77
CA ASN A 190 -9.82 5.09 -28.91
C ASN A 190 -9.74 3.77 -29.69
N VAL A 191 -9.58 2.63 -29.00
CA VAL A 191 -9.60 1.30 -29.63
C VAL A 191 -11.04 0.81 -29.69
N PRO A 192 -11.64 0.68 -30.90
CA PRO A 192 -13.00 0.19 -31.06
C PRO A 192 -13.19 -1.24 -30.49
N PRO A 193 -14.43 -1.65 -30.17
CA PRO A 193 -14.69 -3.06 -29.84
C PRO A 193 -14.25 -3.95 -31.00
N LEU A 194 -13.65 -5.10 -30.66
CA LEU A 194 -13.06 -6.07 -31.61
C LEU A 194 -11.87 -5.58 -32.44
N ALA A 195 -11.42 -4.33 -32.29
CA ALA A 195 -10.20 -3.86 -32.93
C ALA A 195 -8.95 -4.35 -32.16
N PRO A 196 -7.86 -4.65 -32.86
CA PRO A 196 -6.59 -4.97 -32.21
C PRO A 196 -5.97 -3.71 -31.60
N PRO A 197 -5.06 -3.87 -30.61
CA PRO A 197 -4.23 -2.76 -30.19
C PRO A 197 -3.32 -2.27 -31.34
N PRO A 198 -2.97 -0.97 -31.38
CA PRO A 198 -2.27 -0.37 -32.52
C PRO A 198 -0.86 -0.95 -32.75
N TRP A 199 -0.24 -1.52 -31.71
CA TRP A 199 1.08 -2.14 -31.80
C TRP A 199 1.06 -3.57 -32.36
N LEU A 200 -0.11 -4.19 -32.60
CA LEU A 200 -0.19 -5.55 -33.16
C LEU A 200 0.56 -5.66 -34.50
N ILE A 201 0.41 -4.66 -35.38
CA ILE A 201 1.07 -4.66 -36.70
C ILE A 201 2.61 -4.67 -36.56
N ASN A 202 3.15 -3.98 -35.55
CA ASN A 202 4.57 -4.00 -35.28
C ASN A 202 5.01 -5.32 -34.65
N MET A 203 4.19 -5.93 -33.80
CA MET A 203 4.45 -7.27 -33.27
C MET A 203 4.42 -8.36 -34.35
N GLN A 204 3.60 -8.22 -35.39
CA GLN A 204 3.63 -9.09 -36.56
C GLN A 204 4.92 -8.95 -37.37
N ARG A 205 5.54 -7.76 -37.39
CA ARG A 205 6.79 -7.49 -38.14
C ARG A 205 8.04 -7.91 -37.38
N PHE A 206 8.09 -7.60 -36.08
CA PHE A 206 9.28 -7.77 -35.25
C PHE A 206 9.20 -8.99 -34.32
N GLY A 207 8.03 -9.62 -34.23
CA GLY A 207 7.76 -10.70 -33.30
C GLY A 207 7.15 -10.24 -31.97
N PRO A 208 6.76 -11.19 -31.10
CA PRO A 208 6.22 -10.89 -29.79
C PRO A 208 7.28 -10.28 -28.85
N PRO A 209 6.88 -9.58 -27.77
CA PRO A 209 7.81 -9.02 -26.79
C PRO A 209 8.80 -10.07 -26.23
N PRO A 210 10.12 -9.82 -26.26
CA PRO A 210 11.12 -10.80 -25.81
C PRO A 210 10.97 -11.21 -24.34
N SER A 211 10.51 -10.30 -23.47
CA SER A 211 10.30 -10.56 -22.05
C SER A 211 9.11 -11.47 -21.76
N TYR A 212 8.21 -11.70 -22.74
CA TYR A 212 7.01 -12.51 -22.59
C TYR A 212 6.90 -13.56 -23.70
N PRO A 213 7.74 -14.61 -23.70
CA PRO A 213 7.80 -15.60 -24.76
C PRO A 213 6.50 -16.41 -24.91
N ASN A 214 5.78 -16.65 -23.81
CA ASN A 214 4.55 -17.44 -23.77
C ASN A 214 3.28 -16.58 -23.87
N LEU A 215 3.41 -15.29 -24.23
CA LEU A 215 2.26 -14.40 -24.30
C LEU A 215 1.38 -14.78 -25.49
N VAL A 216 0.11 -15.02 -25.21
CA VAL A 216 -0.89 -15.31 -26.24
C VAL A 216 -1.46 -13.99 -26.76
N ILE A 217 -1.24 -13.73 -28.04
CA ILE A 217 -1.60 -12.52 -28.78
C ILE A 217 -2.55 -12.93 -29.92
N PRO A 218 -3.85 -12.60 -29.82
CA PRO A 218 -4.78 -12.82 -30.91
C PRO A 218 -4.29 -12.12 -32.19
N GLY A 219 -4.40 -12.78 -33.33
CA GLY A 219 -3.91 -12.27 -34.61
C GLY A 219 -2.39 -12.37 -34.83
N LEU A 220 -1.66 -13.06 -33.94
CA LEU A 220 -0.25 -13.41 -34.16
C LEU A 220 -0.01 -14.91 -33.93
N ASN A 221 -0.16 -15.37 -32.68
CA ASN A 221 0.01 -16.78 -32.28
C ASN A 221 -1.30 -17.42 -31.77
N ALA A 222 -2.40 -16.67 -31.75
CA ALA A 222 -3.74 -17.15 -31.48
C ALA A 222 -4.72 -16.64 -32.55
N PRO A 223 -5.84 -17.36 -32.78
CA PRO A 223 -6.87 -16.92 -33.71
C PRO A 223 -7.45 -15.56 -33.29
N ILE A 224 -7.92 -14.80 -34.28
CA ILE A 224 -8.61 -13.54 -34.03
C ILE A 224 -9.96 -13.75 -33.32
N PRO A 225 -10.46 -12.77 -32.56
CA PRO A 225 -11.78 -12.85 -31.94
C PRO A 225 -12.90 -13.07 -32.97
N GLN A 226 -13.97 -13.75 -32.57
CA GLN A 226 -15.11 -13.97 -33.46
C GLN A 226 -15.73 -12.63 -33.89
N GLY A 227 -15.94 -12.45 -35.20
CA GLY A 227 -16.42 -11.19 -35.80
C GLY A 227 -15.34 -10.18 -36.16
N ALA A 228 -14.07 -10.44 -35.81
CA ALA A 228 -12.94 -9.67 -36.31
C ALA A 228 -12.59 -10.03 -37.76
N GLN A 229 -12.01 -9.09 -38.50
CA GLN A 229 -11.59 -9.29 -39.88
C GLN A 229 -10.10 -8.97 -40.06
N TRP A 230 -9.44 -9.77 -40.91
CA TRP A 230 -8.08 -9.49 -41.37
C TRP A 230 -8.08 -8.32 -42.35
N GLY A 231 -6.99 -7.55 -42.35
CA GLY A 231 -6.80 -6.42 -43.26
C GLY A 231 -6.21 -5.18 -42.59
N TYR A 232 -5.85 -4.21 -43.43
CA TYR A 232 -5.30 -2.92 -43.02
C TYR A 232 -6.35 -1.79 -43.00
N HIS A 233 -7.64 -2.15 -43.04
CA HIS A 233 -8.73 -1.19 -42.86
C HIS A 233 -8.85 -0.79 -41.37
N PRO A 234 -9.54 0.33 -41.04
CA PRO A 234 -9.77 0.71 -39.65
C PRO A 234 -10.42 -0.43 -38.85
N GLY A 235 -9.76 -0.89 -37.78
CA GLY A 235 -10.20 -2.03 -36.96
C GLY A 235 -9.78 -3.41 -37.46
N GLY A 236 -9.07 -3.49 -38.58
CA GLY A 236 -8.56 -4.74 -39.15
C GLY A 236 -7.33 -5.29 -38.42
N TRP A 237 -7.18 -6.62 -38.42
CA TRP A 237 -6.15 -7.35 -37.65
C TRP A 237 -4.80 -7.50 -38.37
N GLY A 238 -4.57 -6.74 -39.44
CA GLY A 238 -3.32 -6.81 -40.19
C GLY A 238 -3.26 -8.04 -41.09
N ARG A 239 -2.09 -8.69 -41.17
CA ARG A 239 -1.88 -9.84 -42.07
C ARG A 239 -2.28 -11.15 -41.41
N PRO A 240 -3.01 -12.04 -42.12
CA PRO A 240 -3.25 -13.38 -41.63
C PRO A 240 -1.91 -14.12 -41.44
N PRO A 241 -1.81 -15.04 -40.45
CA PRO A 241 -0.65 -15.88 -40.26
C PRO A 241 -0.40 -16.68 -41.54
N VAL A 242 0.83 -16.65 -42.03
CA VAL A 242 1.25 -17.41 -43.21
C VAL A 242 2.25 -18.47 -42.81
N ASP A 243 2.18 -19.62 -43.45
CA ASP A 243 3.17 -20.71 -43.35
C ASP A 243 4.52 -20.29 -44.01
N GLU A 244 5.59 -21.08 -43.84
CA GLU A 244 6.92 -20.83 -44.41
C GLU A 244 6.91 -20.60 -45.94
N PHE A 245 5.86 -21.09 -46.62
CA PHE A 245 5.64 -20.96 -48.06
C PHE A 245 4.66 -19.84 -48.45
N GLY A 246 4.33 -18.92 -47.54
CA GLY A 246 3.50 -17.74 -47.82
C GLY A 246 2.02 -18.02 -48.04
N ARG A 247 1.54 -19.22 -47.69
CA ARG A 247 0.11 -19.60 -47.76
C ARG A 247 -0.56 -19.24 -46.43
N PRO A 248 -1.79 -18.70 -46.43
CA PRO A 248 -2.51 -18.44 -45.19
C PRO A 248 -2.76 -19.76 -44.46
N LEU A 249 -2.49 -19.78 -43.16
CA LEU A 249 -2.81 -20.87 -42.24
C LEU A 249 -4.31 -20.92 -41.91
#